data_AF-A0A961RCA5-F1
#
_entry.id   AF-A0A961RCA5-F1
#
_cell.length_a   1.000
_cell.length_b   1.000
_cell.length_c   1.000
_cell.angle_alpha   90.00
_cell.angle_beta   90.00
_cell.angle_gamma   90.00
#
_symmetry.space_group_name_H-M   'P 1'
#
loop_
_entity.id
_entity.type
_entity.pdbx_description
1 polymer ?
#
loop_
_entity_poly.entity_id
_entity_poly.type
_entity_poly.pdbx_seq_one_letter_code
_entity_poly.pdbx_strand_id
1 'polypeptide(L)'
;MIAPAPAFAACSISGSGYEITAQNSTVNLDTDCTGASTNAATVTGDVDGVGNSGINDAPGGAGNWSVTINNGVTVSGFDGMLFESAGASVDNSGTVASTDAEGIQITASGGVVTNRASGAINARKDGVEFDGASGTVNNYGDITSADDNGVTMRDGGTVTNFATGTISGDFDGVHIRGGTGIVTNSGQITGDSDESGVQLDMGGTVTNNAGGTITGDAEGINIDGAPGEVINSGTITGATNFGVIMRDGGSVTNHAGGLIKGDNGLAGV
;
A
#
# COMPACT_ATOMS: atom_id res chain seq x y z
N MET A 1 11.84 -35.92 29.27
CA MET A 1 11.55 -35.50 27.89
C MET A 1 10.09 -35.10 27.85
N ILE A 2 9.82 -33.80 27.82
CA ILE A 2 8.47 -33.28 27.58
C ILE A 2 8.22 -33.46 26.09
N ALA A 3 7.11 -34.12 25.72
CA ALA A 3 6.72 -34.24 24.32
C ALA A 3 6.54 -32.83 23.72
N PRO A 4 6.94 -32.59 22.45
CA PRO A 4 6.64 -31.32 21.80
C PRO A 4 5.13 -31.10 21.84
N ALA A 5 4.70 -29.88 22.19
CA ALA A 5 3.30 -29.51 22.13
C ALA A 5 2.78 -29.80 20.71
N PRO A 6 1.53 -30.27 20.54
CA PRO A 6 0.97 -30.49 19.22
C PRO A 6 1.05 -29.17 18.44
N ALA A 7 1.54 -29.25 17.19
CA ALA A 7 1.46 -28.11 16.27
C ALA A 7 -0.02 -27.74 16.13
N PHE A 8 -0.38 -26.53 16.56
CA PHE A 8 -1.71 -26.01 16.29
C PHE A 8 -1.83 -25.85 14.77
N ALA A 9 -2.97 -26.26 14.20
CA ALA A 9 -3.23 -26.02 12.80
C ALA A 9 -3.21 -24.50 12.56
N ALA A 10 -2.47 -24.06 11.54
CA ALA A 10 -2.32 -22.63 11.25
C ALA A 10 -3.67 -21.95 10.95
N CYS A 11 -4.59 -22.71 10.36
CA CYS A 11 -5.90 -22.27 9.95
C CYS A 11 -6.97 -23.23 10.47
N SER A 12 -8.09 -22.69 10.96
CA SER A 12 -9.27 -23.47 11.35
C SER A 12 -10.53 -22.92 10.70
N ILE A 13 -11.48 -23.78 10.33
CA ILE A 13 -12.73 -23.33 9.69
C ILE A 13 -13.56 -22.54 10.71
N SER A 14 -13.94 -21.32 10.33
CA SER A 14 -14.78 -20.43 11.12
C SER A 14 -15.88 -19.84 10.24
N GLY A 15 -17.12 -20.27 10.47
CA GLY A 15 -18.25 -19.93 9.60
C GLY A 15 -18.04 -20.45 8.17
N SER A 16 -18.05 -19.55 7.18
CA SER A 16 -17.80 -19.88 5.77
C SER A 16 -16.34 -19.76 5.35
N GLY A 17 -15.46 -19.24 6.22
CA GLY A 17 -14.05 -19.00 5.95
C GLY A 17 -13.17 -19.63 7.02
N TYR A 18 -12.09 -18.93 7.34
CA TYR A 18 -11.04 -19.42 8.23
C TYR A 18 -10.68 -18.42 9.32
N GLU A 19 -10.23 -18.96 10.45
CA GLU A 19 -9.54 -18.24 11.51
C GLU A 19 -8.07 -18.68 11.56
N ILE A 20 -7.17 -17.71 11.49
CA ILE A 20 -5.72 -17.87 11.67
C ILE A 20 -5.37 -17.39 13.07
N THR A 21 -5.00 -18.33 13.95
CA THR A 21 -4.52 -18.03 15.30
C THR A 21 -3.02 -17.82 15.32
N ALA A 22 -2.45 -17.45 16.46
CA ALA A 22 -1.03 -17.14 16.56
C ALA A 22 -0.10 -18.24 16.01
N GLN A 23 0.84 -17.85 15.15
CA GLN A 23 1.82 -18.72 14.50
C GLN A 23 3.24 -18.17 14.65
N ASN A 24 4.21 -19.08 14.67
CA ASN A 24 5.64 -18.77 14.60
C ASN A 24 6.26 -19.49 13.38
N SER A 25 5.54 -19.40 12.27
CA SER A 25 5.90 -19.85 10.93
C SER A 25 5.01 -19.13 9.92
N THR A 26 5.41 -19.11 8.65
CA THR A 26 4.54 -18.67 7.55
C THR A 26 3.21 -19.42 7.57
N VAL A 27 2.13 -18.69 7.31
CA VAL A 27 0.82 -19.28 6.99
C VAL A 27 0.62 -19.23 5.49
N ASN A 28 0.60 -20.41 4.86
CA ASN A 28 0.31 -20.53 3.44
C ASN A 28 -1.20 -20.77 3.26
N LEU A 29 -1.90 -19.78 2.71
CA LEU A 29 -3.35 -19.80 2.59
C LEU A 29 -3.85 -20.99 1.75
N ASP A 30 -3.11 -21.40 0.72
CA ASP A 30 -3.52 -22.52 -0.14
C ASP A 30 -3.39 -23.89 0.54
N THR A 31 -2.33 -24.09 1.32
CA THR A 31 -2.05 -25.40 1.92
C THR A 31 -2.60 -25.53 3.34
N ASP A 32 -2.64 -24.43 4.09
CA ASP A 32 -3.01 -24.43 5.50
C ASP A 32 -4.50 -24.12 5.69
N CYS A 33 -5.09 -23.28 4.83
CA CYS A 33 -6.50 -22.89 4.89
C CYS A 33 -7.32 -23.66 3.85
N THR A 34 -7.60 -24.94 4.14
CA THR A 34 -8.36 -25.83 3.24
C THR A 34 -9.72 -26.27 3.82
N GLY A 35 -10.70 -26.48 2.94
CA GLY A 35 -11.98 -27.11 3.28
C GLY A 35 -13.15 -26.18 3.63
N ALA A 36 -12.95 -24.86 3.73
CA ALA A 36 -14.05 -23.90 3.82
C ALA A 36 -14.68 -23.62 2.44
N SER A 37 -15.85 -23.01 2.44
CA SER A 37 -16.59 -22.68 1.21
C SER A 37 -16.16 -21.36 0.56
N THR A 38 -15.32 -20.58 1.23
CA THR A 38 -14.78 -19.30 0.74
C THR A 38 -13.30 -19.15 1.08
N ASN A 39 -12.58 -18.39 0.26
CA ASN A 39 -11.18 -18.02 0.49
C ASN A 39 -11.12 -16.74 1.34
N ALA A 40 -11.72 -16.80 2.53
CA ALA A 40 -11.76 -15.70 3.47
C ALA A 40 -11.08 -16.11 4.76
N ALA A 41 -10.04 -15.39 5.19
CA ALA A 41 -9.30 -15.67 6.41
C ALA A 41 -9.31 -14.46 7.35
N THR A 42 -9.56 -14.69 8.64
CA THR A 42 -9.44 -13.68 9.69
C THR A 42 -8.28 -14.03 10.60
N VAL A 43 -7.30 -13.13 10.71
CA VAL A 43 -6.13 -13.28 11.57
C VAL A 43 -6.47 -12.73 12.95
N THR A 44 -6.50 -13.62 13.94
CA THR A 44 -6.90 -13.32 15.32
C THR A 44 -5.75 -13.38 16.32
N GLY A 45 -4.60 -13.93 15.93
CA GLY A 45 -3.37 -13.92 16.73
C GLY A 45 -2.13 -13.67 15.88
N ASP A 46 -1.04 -13.29 16.54
CA ASP A 46 0.19 -12.84 15.87
C ASP A 46 0.82 -13.93 15.00
N VAL A 47 1.23 -13.58 13.79
CA VAL A 47 1.91 -14.47 12.83
C VAL A 47 3.32 -13.96 12.60
N ASP A 48 4.32 -14.77 12.90
CA ASP A 48 5.73 -14.52 12.54
C ASP A 48 6.20 -15.55 11.50
N GLY A 49 6.53 -15.09 10.30
CA GLY A 49 7.00 -15.91 9.18
C GLY A 49 8.40 -16.50 9.35
N VAL A 50 9.20 -16.01 10.32
CA VAL A 50 10.55 -16.51 10.65
C VAL A 50 11.47 -16.63 9.42
N GLY A 51 11.78 -15.49 8.79
CA GLY A 51 12.68 -15.43 7.63
C GLY A 51 12.04 -15.77 6.29
N ASN A 52 10.72 -15.98 6.27
CA ASN A 52 9.88 -16.03 5.09
C ASN A 52 8.67 -15.10 5.28
N SER A 53 7.80 -14.92 4.29
CA SER A 53 6.62 -14.06 4.41
C SER A 53 5.73 -14.48 5.59
N GLY A 54 5.07 -13.52 6.26
CA GLY A 54 4.16 -13.82 7.37
C GLY A 54 2.97 -14.66 6.91
N ILE A 55 2.23 -14.13 5.93
CA ILE A 55 1.14 -14.85 5.25
C ILE A 55 1.46 -14.88 3.76
N ASN A 56 1.29 -16.02 3.10
CA ASN A 56 1.41 -16.08 1.65
C ASN A 56 0.31 -16.90 0.96
N ASP A 57 0.13 -16.61 -0.33
CA ASP A 57 -0.70 -17.33 -1.29
C ASP A 57 0.19 -17.66 -2.49
N ALA A 58 0.40 -18.95 -2.75
CA ALA A 58 1.47 -19.42 -3.62
C ALA A 58 1.03 -19.44 -5.10
N PRO A 59 1.97 -19.39 -6.06
CA PRO A 59 1.62 -19.39 -7.49
C PRO A 59 0.74 -20.60 -7.86
N GLY A 60 -0.37 -20.32 -8.57
CA GLY A 60 -1.34 -21.36 -8.97
C GLY A 60 -2.30 -21.82 -7.87
N GLY A 61 -2.32 -21.10 -6.74
CA GLY A 61 -3.22 -21.23 -5.61
C GLY A 61 -4.72 -21.01 -5.87
N ALA A 62 -5.48 -21.09 -4.79
CA ALA A 62 -6.92 -21.10 -4.77
C ALA A 62 -7.50 -19.68 -4.93
N GLY A 63 -7.52 -19.14 -6.15
CA GLY A 63 -8.30 -17.94 -6.51
C GLY A 63 -8.09 -16.72 -5.58
N ASN A 64 -9.03 -15.77 -5.60
CA ASN A 64 -8.84 -14.53 -4.85
C ASN A 64 -9.04 -14.72 -3.34
N TRP A 65 -8.04 -14.36 -2.54
CA TRP A 65 -8.11 -14.38 -1.08
C TRP A 65 -8.61 -13.06 -0.50
N SER A 66 -9.46 -13.15 0.52
CA SER A 66 -9.88 -12.04 1.37
C SER A 66 -9.31 -12.23 2.77
N VAL A 67 -8.32 -11.43 3.16
CA VAL A 67 -7.66 -11.52 4.47
C VAL A 67 -8.03 -10.32 5.33
N THR A 68 -8.52 -10.57 6.53
CA THR A 68 -8.82 -9.54 7.55
C THR A 68 -7.86 -9.70 8.72
N ILE A 69 -7.16 -8.64 9.09
CA ILE A 69 -6.25 -8.61 10.24
C ILE A 69 -6.91 -7.81 11.36
N ASN A 70 -7.12 -8.45 12.51
CA ASN A 70 -7.75 -7.80 13.64
C ASN A 70 -6.85 -6.75 14.28
N ASN A 71 -7.48 -5.77 14.92
CA ASN A 71 -6.77 -4.78 15.71
C ASN A 71 -5.96 -5.42 16.84
N GLY A 72 -4.71 -4.99 17.01
CA GLY A 72 -3.76 -5.54 17.97
C GLY A 72 -3.07 -6.84 17.55
N VAL A 73 -3.37 -7.37 16.36
CA VAL A 73 -2.65 -8.52 15.77
C VAL A 73 -1.50 -8.03 14.91
N THR A 74 -0.35 -8.69 14.99
CA THR A 74 0.80 -8.45 14.12
C THR A 74 0.98 -9.61 13.14
N VAL A 75 1.11 -9.30 11.85
CA VAL A 75 1.61 -10.22 10.82
C VAL A 75 2.99 -9.73 10.41
N SER A 76 4.02 -10.53 10.63
CA SER A 76 5.39 -10.19 10.29
C SER A 76 6.11 -11.29 9.51
N GLY A 77 7.07 -10.92 8.69
CA GLY A 77 7.92 -11.86 7.95
C GLY A 77 8.95 -11.15 7.09
N PHE A 78 9.60 -11.90 6.19
CA PHE A 78 10.46 -11.32 5.15
C PHE A 78 9.68 -10.27 4.36
N ASP A 79 8.56 -10.67 3.78
CA ASP A 79 7.39 -9.84 3.51
C ASP A 79 6.42 -9.92 4.69
N GLY A 80 5.62 -8.87 4.90
CA GLY A 80 4.46 -9.00 5.77
C GLY A 80 3.46 -9.99 5.18
N MET A 81 3.05 -9.74 3.93
CA MET A 81 2.13 -10.59 3.18
C MET A 81 2.47 -10.64 1.70
N LEU A 82 2.43 -11.84 1.10
CA LEU A 82 2.76 -12.08 -0.30
C LEU A 82 1.65 -12.86 -1.02
N PHE A 83 1.04 -12.28 -2.05
CA PHE A 83 -0.02 -12.90 -2.84
C PHE A 83 0.38 -13.11 -4.30
N GLU A 84 0.59 -14.38 -4.68
CA GLU A 84 1.14 -14.76 -5.99
C GLU A 84 0.15 -15.49 -6.91
N SER A 85 -1.01 -15.97 -6.42
CA SER A 85 -1.89 -16.81 -7.23
C SER A 85 -2.91 -16.05 -8.08
N ALA A 86 -3.55 -15.04 -7.49
CA ALA A 86 -4.65 -14.28 -8.05
C ALA A 86 -4.72 -12.89 -7.41
N GLY A 87 -5.88 -12.22 -7.46
CA GLY A 87 -6.04 -10.94 -6.78
C GLY A 87 -6.28 -11.13 -5.29
N ALA A 88 -5.92 -10.15 -4.46
CA ALA A 88 -6.14 -10.22 -3.02
C ALA A 88 -6.95 -9.02 -2.51
N SER A 89 -7.74 -9.25 -1.47
CA SER A 89 -8.40 -8.21 -0.67
C SER A 89 -7.86 -8.27 0.75
N VAL A 90 -7.08 -7.28 1.16
CA VAL A 90 -6.57 -7.18 2.53
C VAL A 90 -7.31 -6.08 3.28
N ASP A 91 -7.87 -6.39 4.44
CA ASP A 91 -8.48 -5.44 5.37
C ASP A 91 -7.68 -5.45 6.68
N ASN A 92 -6.76 -4.50 6.81
CA ASN A 92 -5.84 -4.43 7.93
C ASN A 92 -6.35 -3.46 9.00
N SER A 93 -6.64 -3.97 10.20
CA SER A 93 -6.81 -3.15 11.41
C SER A 93 -5.68 -3.32 12.42
N GLY A 94 -4.73 -4.23 12.17
CA GLY A 94 -3.59 -4.52 13.03
C GLY A 94 -2.28 -4.01 12.43
N THR A 95 -1.18 -4.70 12.68
CA THR A 95 0.14 -4.36 12.14
C THR A 95 0.57 -5.40 11.10
N VAL A 96 0.97 -4.95 9.92
CA VAL A 96 1.73 -5.74 8.96
C VAL A 96 3.16 -5.20 8.96
N ALA A 97 4.14 -6.07 9.17
CA ALA A 97 5.55 -5.68 9.23
C ALA A 97 6.41 -6.56 8.34
N SER A 98 7.34 -5.98 7.60
CA SER A 98 8.35 -6.73 6.86
C SER A 98 9.75 -6.48 7.42
N THR A 99 10.62 -7.48 7.35
CA THR A 99 12.01 -7.33 7.81
C THR A 99 12.95 -6.88 6.70
N ASP A 100 12.72 -7.32 5.46
CA ASP A 100 13.66 -7.10 4.35
C ASP A 100 12.98 -6.90 2.97
N ALA A 101 11.64 -6.94 2.90
CA ALA A 101 10.89 -6.85 1.65
C ALA A 101 9.64 -5.96 1.78
N GLU A 102 8.58 -6.24 1.02
CA GLU A 102 7.36 -5.45 0.98
C GLU A 102 6.46 -5.70 2.20
N GLY A 103 5.68 -4.71 2.58
CA GLY A 103 4.66 -4.87 3.62
C GLY A 103 3.56 -5.81 3.12
N ILE A 104 2.92 -5.44 2.00
CA ILE A 104 1.97 -6.27 1.28
C ILE A 104 2.31 -6.24 -0.21
N GLN A 105 2.62 -7.39 -0.80
CA GLN A 105 2.86 -7.55 -2.23
C GLN A 105 1.75 -8.38 -2.88
N ILE A 106 1.19 -7.88 -4.00
CA ILE A 106 0.18 -8.58 -4.81
C ILE A 106 0.66 -8.62 -6.26
N THR A 107 0.99 -9.81 -6.78
CA THR A 107 1.70 -9.93 -8.06
C THR A 107 0.82 -10.28 -9.26
N ALA A 108 -0.33 -10.94 -9.10
CA ALA A 108 -0.97 -11.62 -10.24
C ALA A 108 -2.16 -10.91 -10.91
N SER A 109 -3.13 -10.36 -10.17
CA SER A 109 -4.40 -9.90 -10.79
C SER A 109 -4.99 -8.63 -10.17
N GLY A 110 -4.14 -7.80 -9.57
CA GLY A 110 -4.58 -6.59 -8.87
C GLY A 110 -5.29 -6.95 -7.57
N GLY A 111 -5.99 -5.99 -6.97
CA GLY A 111 -6.61 -6.25 -5.68
C GLY A 111 -6.94 -4.99 -4.92
N VAL A 112 -7.33 -5.17 -3.67
CA VAL A 112 -7.70 -4.08 -2.77
C VAL A 112 -6.96 -4.23 -1.46
N VAL A 113 -6.21 -3.22 -1.05
CA VAL A 113 -5.65 -3.10 0.30
C VAL A 113 -6.36 -1.97 1.01
N THR A 114 -7.07 -2.29 2.09
CA THR A 114 -7.67 -1.32 2.99
C THR A 114 -6.90 -1.33 4.31
N ASN A 115 -6.16 -0.27 4.59
CA ASN A 115 -5.50 -0.07 5.87
C ASN A 115 -6.40 0.83 6.73
N ARG A 116 -7.04 0.25 7.75
CA ARG A 116 -7.99 0.95 8.63
C ARG A 116 -7.26 1.95 9.53
N ALA A 117 -8.01 2.79 10.23
CA ALA A 117 -7.43 3.84 11.08
C ALA A 117 -6.51 3.34 12.21
N SER A 118 -6.68 2.10 12.67
CA SER A 118 -5.78 1.45 13.62
C SER A 118 -4.69 0.60 12.94
N GLY A 119 -4.78 0.46 11.62
CA GLY A 119 -3.89 -0.35 10.82
C GLY A 119 -2.55 0.35 10.61
N ALA A 120 -1.47 -0.42 10.78
CA ALA A 120 -0.12 -0.02 10.43
C ALA A 120 0.46 -1.02 9.42
N ILE A 121 1.09 -0.52 8.37
CA ILE A 121 1.91 -1.30 7.44
C ILE A 121 3.31 -0.69 7.49
N ASN A 122 4.27 -1.43 8.04
CA ASN A 122 5.65 -1.00 8.25
C ASN A 122 6.57 -1.89 7.43
N ALA A 123 7.01 -1.40 6.28
CA ALA A 123 7.81 -2.18 5.35
C ALA A 123 9.27 -1.72 5.35
N ARG A 124 10.18 -2.66 5.05
CA ARG A 124 11.55 -2.34 4.68
C ARG A 124 11.59 -1.70 3.30
N LYS A 125 11.02 -2.37 2.28
CA LYS A 125 10.85 -1.83 0.93
C LYS A 125 9.45 -1.23 0.77
N ASP A 126 8.77 -1.44 -0.36
CA ASP A 126 7.46 -0.84 -0.60
C ASP A 126 6.44 -1.21 0.49
N GLY A 127 5.71 -0.21 0.99
CA GLY A 127 4.66 -0.42 1.99
C GLY A 127 3.56 -1.35 1.44
N VAL A 128 3.04 -0.98 0.28
CA VAL A 128 2.10 -1.80 -0.51
C VAL A 128 2.53 -1.78 -1.97
N GLU A 129 2.64 -2.97 -2.58
CA GLU A 129 3.06 -3.12 -3.96
C GLU A 129 2.06 -3.96 -4.78
N PHE A 130 1.69 -3.45 -5.95
CA PHE A 130 0.98 -4.19 -6.99
C PHE A 130 1.89 -4.35 -8.21
N ASP A 131 2.32 -5.59 -8.51
CA ASP A 131 3.34 -5.86 -9.55
C ASP A 131 2.75 -6.18 -10.93
N GLY A 132 1.67 -6.97 -11.02
CA GLY A 132 1.20 -7.50 -12.31
C GLY A 132 -0.15 -7.00 -12.83
N ALA A 133 -0.88 -6.18 -12.08
CA ALA A 133 -2.07 -5.49 -12.58
C ALA A 133 -2.44 -4.29 -11.70
N SER A 134 -3.35 -3.44 -12.20
CA SER A 134 -3.85 -2.28 -11.45
C SER A 134 -4.46 -2.66 -10.10
N GLY A 135 -4.13 -1.90 -9.04
CA GLY A 135 -4.60 -2.12 -7.68
C GLY A 135 -5.44 -0.97 -7.11
N THR A 136 -6.02 -1.19 -5.93
CA THR A 136 -6.67 -0.14 -5.14
C THR A 136 -6.12 -0.13 -3.72
N VAL A 137 -5.67 1.03 -3.25
CA VAL A 137 -5.26 1.25 -1.86
C VAL A 137 -6.20 2.26 -1.20
N ASN A 138 -6.80 1.88 -0.07
CA ASN A 138 -7.62 2.73 0.77
C ASN A 138 -6.94 2.87 2.14
N ASN A 139 -6.27 4.00 2.37
CA ASN A 139 -5.50 4.20 3.59
C ASN A 139 -6.18 5.17 4.57
N TYR A 140 -6.51 4.67 5.75
CA TYR A 140 -6.98 5.45 6.90
C TYR A 140 -5.98 5.47 8.05
N GLY A 141 -5.02 4.53 8.06
CA GLY A 141 -3.99 4.38 9.09
C GLY A 141 -2.61 4.77 8.55
N ASP A 142 -1.57 4.07 9.00
CA ASP A 142 -0.20 4.39 8.62
C ASP A 142 0.37 3.34 7.65
N ILE A 143 0.92 3.80 6.53
CA ILE A 143 1.73 3.00 5.59
C ILE A 143 3.10 3.67 5.52
N THR A 144 4.14 2.94 5.90
CA THR A 144 5.51 3.43 5.94
C THR A 144 6.47 2.45 5.27
N SER A 145 7.42 2.99 4.52
CA SER A 145 8.57 2.29 3.94
C SER A 145 9.86 2.89 4.49
N ALA A 146 10.89 2.05 4.67
CA ALA A 146 12.19 2.47 5.18
C ALA A 146 13.26 2.70 4.10
N ASP A 147 13.13 2.08 2.92
CA ASP A 147 14.14 2.10 1.85
C ASP A 147 13.55 2.36 0.45
N ASP A 148 12.22 2.43 0.29
CA ASP A 148 11.55 2.48 -1.02
C ASP A 148 10.23 3.30 -0.92
N ASN A 149 9.21 2.99 -1.71
CA ASN A 149 8.02 3.82 -1.83
C ASN A 149 6.96 3.47 -0.78
N GLY A 150 6.14 4.43 -0.37
CA GLY A 150 5.00 4.14 0.50
C GLY A 150 4.01 3.19 -0.18
N VAL A 151 3.67 3.48 -1.44
CA VAL A 151 2.82 2.63 -2.29
C VAL A 151 3.36 2.61 -3.72
N THR A 152 3.53 1.41 -4.27
CA THR A 152 3.91 1.18 -5.67
C THR A 152 2.80 0.46 -6.44
N MET A 153 2.48 0.94 -7.64
CA MET A 153 1.61 0.25 -8.59
C MET A 153 2.25 0.18 -9.97
N ARG A 154 2.51 -1.01 -10.49
CA ARG A 154 3.26 -1.17 -11.75
C ARG A 154 2.42 -1.16 -13.04
N ASP A 155 1.09 -1.20 -12.92
CA ASP A 155 0.17 -1.23 -14.07
C ASP A 155 -1.02 -0.24 -13.89
N GLY A 156 -0.75 0.92 -13.30
CA GLY A 156 -1.77 1.89 -12.93
C GLY A 156 -2.54 1.52 -11.65
N GLY A 157 -3.59 2.28 -11.33
CA GLY A 157 -4.47 1.98 -10.20
C GLY A 157 -4.92 3.21 -9.43
N THR A 158 -5.50 2.98 -8.25
CA THR A 158 -6.11 4.03 -7.42
C THR A 158 -5.60 4.01 -5.99
N VAL A 159 -5.08 5.14 -5.52
CA VAL A 159 -4.70 5.35 -4.12
C VAL A 159 -5.61 6.42 -3.52
N THR A 160 -6.33 6.07 -2.46
CA THR A 160 -7.10 7.02 -1.66
C THR A 160 -6.53 7.06 -0.25
N ASN A 161 -5.90 8.18 0.10
CA ASN A 161 -5.42 8.45 1.44
C ASN A 161 -6.42 9.35 2.18
N PHE A 162 -7.11 8.78 3.17
CA PHE A 162 -8.17 9.45 3.92
C PHE A 162 -7.60 10.39 4.98
N ALA A 163 -8.45 11.20 5.62
CA ALA A 163 -8.02 12.31 6.49
C ALA A 163 -7.13 11.91 7.67
N THR A 164 -7.24 10.67 8.16
CA THR A 164 -6.39 10.14 9.22
C THR A 164 -5.19 9.35 8.70
N GLY A 165 -5.13 9.13 7.38
CA GLY A 165 -4.14 8.27 6.76
C GLY A 165 -2.81 8.98 6.54
N THR A 166 -1.73 8.24 6.77
CA THR A 166 -0.36 8.60 6.41
C THR A 166 0.18 7.59 5.43
N ILE A 167 0.78 8.08 4.33
CA ILE A 167 1.61 7.27 3.43
C ILE A 167 2.98 7.93 3.38
N SER A 168 4.03 7.20 3.75
CA SER A 168 5.41 7.69 3.76
C SER A 168 6.32 6.69 3.05
N GLY A 169 6.99 7.14 1.99
CA GLY A 169 8.13 6.45 1.38
C GLY A 169 9.44 7.10 1.80
N ASP A 170 10.52 6.33 1.83
CA ASP A 170 11.89 6.87 1.86
C ASP A 170 12.30 7.39 0.47
N PHE A 171 11.72 6.81 -0.58
CA PHE A 171 11.72 7.31 -1.97
C PHE A 171 10.42 8.10 -2.22
N ASP A 172 9.52 7.64 -3.10
CA ASP A 172 8.26 8.31 -3.36
C ASP A 172 7.19 7.95 -2.31
N GLY A 173 6.34 8.91 -1.93
CA GLY A 173 5.18 8.59 -1.11
C GLY A 173 4.23 7.63 -1.84
N VAL A 174 3.92 7.94 -3.10
CA VAL A 174 3.14 7.09 -4.01
C VAL A 174 3.78 7.11 -5.39
N HIS A 175 4.12 5.94 -5.91
CA HIS A 175 4.62 5.76 -7.28
C HIS A 175 3.69 4.87 -8.11
N ILE A 176 3.05 5.43 -9.13
CA ILE A 176 2.23 4.66 -10.08
C ILE A 176 2.91 4.67 -11.46
N ARG A 177 3.21 3.47 -11.96
CA ARG A 177 3.89 3.18 -13.22
C ARG A 177 3.03 2.33 -14.15
N GLY A 178 3.46 2.21 -15.41
CA GLY A 178 2.91 1.27 -16.42
C GLY A 178 1.46 1.49 -16.88
N GLY A 179 0.70 2.32 -16.17
CA GLY A 179 -0.66 2.72 -16.51
C GLY A 179 -1.05 4.02 -15.79
N THR A 180 -2.17 4.61 -16.17
CA THR A 180 -2.66 5.87 -15.57
C THR A 180 -2.96 5.69 -14.09
N GLY A 181 -2.46 6.60 -13.25
CA GLY A 181 -2.73 6.61 -11.81
C GLY A 181 -3.84 7.57 -11.40
N ILE A 182 -4.57 7.21 -10.34
CA ILE A 182 -5.53 8.10 -9.67
C ILE A 182 -5.13 8.19 -8.19
N VAL A 183 -4.76 9.37 -7.73
CA VAL A 183 -4.41 9.61 -6.32
C VAL A 183 -5.37 10.64 -5.74
N THR A 184 -6.08 10.27 -4.68
CA THR A 184 -6.91 11.19 -3.89
C THR A 184 -6.36 11.27 -2.48
N ASN A 185 -5.92 12.45 -2.07
CA ASN A 185 -5.35 12.69 -0.76
C ASN A 185 -6.24 13.63 0.06
N SER A 186 -6.57 13.20 1.28
CA SER A 186 -7.15 14.04 2.33
C SER A 186 -6.33 13.98 3.63
N GLY A 187 -5.35 13.07 3.71
CA GLY A 187 -4.41 12.91 4.82
C GLY A 187 -3.02 13.39 4.42
N GLN A 188 -1.98 12.65 4.81
CA GLN A 188 -0.58 12.99 4.53
C GLN A 188 0.06 11.98 3.58
N ILE A 189 0.68 12.47 2.50
CA ILE A 189 1.55 11.69 1.63
C ILE A 189 2.93 12.36 1.60
N THR A 190 3.97 11.60 1.90
CA THR A 190 5.35 12.08 1.94
C THR A 190 6.28 11.16 1.17
N GLY A 191 7.08 11.72 0.27
CA GLY A 191 8.32 11.12 -0.23
C GLY A 191 9.53 11.89 0.32
N ASP A 192 10.66 11.19 0.45
CA ASP A 192 11.91 11.72 1.03
C ASP A 192 13.08 11.53 0.04
N SER A 193 14.34 11.65 0.48
CA SER A 193 15.57 11.26 -0.24
C SER A 193 15.83 11.87 -1.64
N ASP A 194 15.38 13.10 -1.87
CA ASP A 194 15.34 13.77 -3.19
C ASP A 194 14.27 13.20 -4.17
N GLU A 195 13.21 12.55 -3.67
CA GLU A 195 12.09 12.02 -4.46
C GLU A 195 10.76 12.78 -4.25
N SER A 196 9.69 12.30 -4.89
CA SER A 196 8.40 12.97 -4.99
C SER A 196 7.39 12.54 -3.92
N GLY A 197 6.50 13.44 -3.53
CA GLY A 197 5.33 13.04 -2.75
C GLY A 197 4.44 12.09 -3.54
N VAL A 198 4.18 12.42 -4.81
CA VAL A 198 3.46 11.56 -5.76
C VAL A 198 4.14 11.59 -7.13
N GLN A 199 4.50 10.41 -7.65
CA GLN A 199 5.05 10.20 -8.98
C GLN A 199 4.08 9.36 -9.84
N LEU A 200 3.68 9.89 -11.00
CA LEU A 200 2.85 9.19 -11.99
C LEU A 200 3.58 9.10 -13.35
N ASP A 201 4.02 7.92 -13.77
CA ASP A 201 4.87 7.78 -14.98
C ASP A 201 4.09 7.71 -16.30
N MET A 202 2.75 7.59 -16.26
CA MET A 202 1.90 7.42 -17.45
C MET A 202 0.68 8.35 -17.41
N GLY A 203 0.87 9.59 -16.94
CA GLY A 203 -0.21 10.55 -16.72
C GLY A 203 -1.13 10.14 -15.56
N GLY A 204 -2.30 10.79 -15.50
CA GLY A 204 -3.32 10.48 -14.51
C GLY A 204 -3.82 11.70 -13.76
N THR A 205 -4.48 11.46 -12.62
CA THR A 205 -5.14 12.50 -11.83
C THR A 205 -4.67 12.48 -10.39
N VAL A 206 -4.27 13.63 -9.87
CA VAL A 206 -4.03 13.84 -8.44
C VAL A 206 -5.01 14.87 -7.89
N THR A 207 -5.83 14.44 -6.93
CA THR A 207 -6.72 15.33 -6.18
C THR A 207 -6.22 15.45 -4.75
N ASN A 208 -5.78 16.64 -4.34
CA ASN A 208 -5.41 16.93 -2.97
C ASN A 208 -6.51 17.77 -2.32
N ASN A 209 -7.35 17.12 -1.51
CA ASN A 209 -8.50 17.73 -0.84
C ASN A 209 -8.07 18.72 0.25
N ALA A 210 -9.02 19.55 0.69
CA ALA A 210 -8.79 20.43 1.83
C ALA A 210 -8.39 19.63 3.07
N GLY A 211 -7.32 20.06 3.75
CA GLY A 211 -6.70 19.34 4.87
C GLY A 211 -5.65 18.31 4.45
N GLY A 212 -5.62 17.90 3.18
CA GLY A 212 -4.59 17.01 2.65
C GLY A 212 -3.25 17.71 2.44
N THR A 213 -2.17 16.99 2.73
CA THR A 213 -0.80 17.42 2.44
C THR A 213 -0.08 16.40 1.58
N ILE A 214 0.53 16.87 0.49
CA ILE A 214 1.47 16.09 -0.33
C ILE A 214 2.82 16.80 -0.25
N THR A 215 3.85 16.08 0.18
CA THR A 215 5.21 16.60 0.31
C THR A 215 6.18 15.66 -0.38
N GLY A 216 7.04 16.16 -1.25
CA GLY A 216 8.25 15.44 -1.64
C GLY A 216 9.48 16.27 -1.30
N ASP A 217 10.59 15.59 -1.03
CA ASP A 217 11.86 16.27 -0.78
C ASP A 217 12.34 17.00 -2.03
N ALA A 218 12.21 16.39 -3.22
CA ALA A 218 12.39 17.10 -4.49
C ALA A 218 11.10 17.75 -4.99
N GLU A 219 10.14 16.95 -5.47
CA GLU A 219 8.90 17.45 -6.05
C GLU A 219 7.67 17.09 -5.23
N GLY A 220 6.70 18.00 -5.11
CA GLY A 220 5.42 17.65 -4.48
C GLY A 220 4.68 16.61 -5.31
N ILE A 221 4.51 16.89 -6.60
CA ILE A 221 3.91 15.99 -7.59
C ILE A 221 4.73 16.04 -8.88
N ASN A 222 5.08 14.89 -9.43
CA ASN A 222 5.69 14.76 -10.75
C ASN A 222 4.87 13.79 -11.62
N ILE A 223 4.40 14.28 -12.77
CA ILE A 223 3.61 13.52 -13.74
C ILE A 223 4.36 13.50 -15.07
N ASP A 224 4.56 12.30 -15.61
CA ASP A 224 5.31 12.02 -16.84
C ASP A 224 4.55 11.05 -17.77
N GLY A 225 5.08 10.82 -18.98
CA GLY A 225 4.65 9.84 -19.97
C GLY A 225 3.32 10.13 -20.68
N ALA A 226 2.46 10.96 -20.11
CA ALA A 226 1.22 11.46 -20.69
C ALA A 226 0.71 12.70 -19.94
N PRO A 227 -0.23 13.47 -20.52
CA PRO A 227 -0.82 14.61 -19.83
C PRO A 227 -1.49 14.25 -18.49
N GLY A 228 -1.32 15.11 -17.49
CA GLY A 228 -1.88 14.94 -16.15
C GLY A 228 -2.99 15.94 -15.79
N GLU A 229 -3.68 15.67 -14.68
CA GLU A 229 -4.58 16.61 -14.02
C GLU A 229 -4.26 16.69 -12.53
N VAL A 230 -4.03 17.91 -12.02
CA VAL A 230 -3.88 18.17 -10.58
C VAL A 230 -4.97 19.11 -10.10
N ILE A 231 -5.76 18.67 -9.13
CA ILE A 231 -6.79 19.46 -8.46
C ILE A 231 -6.37 19.63 -7.01
N ASN A 232 -6.03 20.86 -6.61
CA ASN A 232 -5.54 21.15 -5.27
C ASN A 232 -6.48 22.07 -4.49
N SER A 233 -6.94 21.60 -3.35
CA SER A 233 -7.57 22.38 -2.28
C SER A 233 -6.81 22.30 -0.95
N GLY A 234 -5.75 21.48 -0.88
CA GLY A 234 -4.88 21.30 0.28
C GLY A 234 -3.50 21.93 0.07
N THR A 235 -2.47 21.35 0.66
CA THR A 235 -1.07 21.78 0.50
C THR A 235 -0.28 20.79 -0.33
N ILE A 236 0.43 21.27 -1.35
CA ILE A 236 1.42 20.51 -2.12
C ILE A 236 2.77 21.22 -2.00
N THR A 237 3.80 20.50 -1.56
CA THR A 237 5.15 21.05 -1.38
C THR A 237 6.20 20.15 -2.04
N GLY A 238 7.00 20.70 -2.94
CA GLY A 238 8.33 20.14 -3.28
C GLY A 238 9.39 20.94 -2.53
N ALA A 239 10.18 20.30 -1.69
CA ALA A 239 11.04 21.02 -0.75
C ALA A 239 12.25 21.67 -1.45
N THR A 240 12.88 20.98 -2.41
CA THR A 240 14.08 21.44 -3.11
C THR A 240 13.85 21.76 -4.59
N ASN A 241 12.70 21.39 -5.17
CA ASN A 241 12.42 21.59 -6.60
C ASN A 241 11.00 22.15 -6.89
N PHE A 242 10.15 21.41 -7.62
CA PHE A 242 8.84 21.90 -8.06
C PHE A 242 7.75 21.49 -7.07
N GLY A 243 6.78 22.38 -6.82
CA GLY A 243 5.54 21.95 -6.17
C GLY A 243 4.78 20.96 -7.05
N VAL A 244 4.65 21.27 -8.34
CA VAL A 244 4.07 20.38 -9.36
C VAL A 244 4.85 20.50 -10.67
N ILE A 245 5.24 19.37 -11.26
CA ILE A 245 5.78 19.30 -12.63
C ILE A 245 4.95 18.31 -13.47
N MET A 246 4.54 18.75 -14.67
CA MET A 246 3.85 17.91 -15.67
C MET A 246 4.68 17.87 -16.95
N ARG A 247 5.46 16.81 -17.14
CA ARG A 247 6.50 16.73 -18.19
C ARG A 247 5.93 16.71 -19.61
N ASP A 248 4.73 16.15 -19.76
CA ASP A 248 4.01 16.05 -21.05
C ASP A 248 2.76 16.96 -21.14
N GLY A 249 2.66 17.97 -20.27
CA GLY A 249 1.51 18.87 -20.23
C GLY A 249 0.38 18.39 -19.32
N GLY A 250 -0.73 19.11 -19.33
CA GLY A 250 -1.90 18.75 -18.54
C GLY A 250 -2.68 19.96 -18.07
N SER A 251 -3.26 19.86 -16.88
CA SER A 251 -3.85 21.01 -16.22
C SER A 251 -3.64 20.99 -14.70
N VAL A 252 -3.47 22.17 -14.12
CA VAL A 252 -3.45 22.38 -12.66
C VAL A 252 -4.56 23.34 -12.27
N THR A 253 -5.47 22.88 -11.43
CA THR A 253 -6.50 23.70 -10.79
C THR A 253 -6.17 23.86 -9.31
N ASN A 254 -5.71 25.05 -8.92
CA ASN A 254 -5.51 25.38 -7.51
C ASN A 254 -6.71 26.17 -6.97
N HIS A 255 -7.55 25.53 -6.17
CA HIS A 255 -8.73 26.12 -5.57
C HIS A 255 -8.39 27.12 -4.45
N ALA A 256 -9.37 27.95 -4.07
CA ALA A 256 -9.21 28.89 -2.97
C ALA A 256 -8.89 28.14 -1.67
N GLY A 257 -7.80 28.51 -1.01
CA GLY A 257 -7.28 27.81 0.18
C GLY A 257 -6.22 26.75 -0.13
N GLY A 258 -6.08 26.35 -1.40
CA GLY A 258 -5.01 25.47 -1.84
C GLY A 258 -3.66 26.20 -1.94
N LEU A 259 -2.59 25.55 -1.47
CA LEU A 259 -1.21 25.99 -1.60
C LEU A 259 -0.43 25.01 -2.47
N ILE A 260 0.28 25.53 -3.47
CA ILE A 260 1.33 24.82 -4.19
C ILE A 260 2.63 25.58 -3.99
N LYS A 261 3.65 24.91 -3.46
CA LYS A 261 4.95 25.49 -3.17
C LYS A 261 6.07 24.59 -3.67
N GLY A 262 7.04 25.20 -4.33
CA GLY A 262 8.37 24.64 -4.54
C GLY A 262 9.32 25.78 -4.89
N ASP A 263 10.62 25.56 -4.76
CA ASP A 263 11.64 26.55 -5.11
C ASP A 263 11.51 27.01 -6.57
N ASN A 264 11.10 26.10 -7.45
CA ASN A 264 10.83 26.38 -8.86
C ASN A 264 9.32 26.52 -9.21
N GLY A 265 8.43 26.50 -8.21
CA GLY A 265 6.99 26.70 -8.40
C GLY A 265 6.30 25.56 -9.16
N LEU A 266 5.70 25.88 -10.33
CA LEU A 266 5.01 24.92 -11.21
C LEU A 266 5.71 24.88 -12.58
N ALA A 267 5.74 23.71 -13.23
CA ALA A 267 6.29 23.54 -14.57
C ALA A 267 5.43 22.61 -15.47
N GLY A 268 5.46 22.89 -16.78
CA GLY A 268 4.83 22.03 -17.79
C GLY A 268 3.30 22.02 -17.76
N VAL A 269 2.69 23.09 -17.28
CA VAL A 269 1.22 23.26 -17.18
C VAL A 269 0.61 23.94 -18.40
#